data_AF-A0A4U0ZW24-F1
#
_entry.id   AF-A0A4U0ZW24-F1
#
_cell.length_a   1.000
_cell.length_b   1.000
_cell.length_c   1.000
_cell.angle_alpha   90.00
_cell.angle_beta   90.00
_cell.angle_gamma   90.00
#
_symmetry.space_group_name_H-M   'P 1'
#
loop_
_entity.id
_entity.type
_entity.pdbx_description
1 polymer ?
#
loop_
_entity_poly.entity_id
_entity_poly.type
_entity_poly.pdbx_seq_one_letter_code
_entity_poly.pdbx_strand_id
1 'polypeptide(L)'
;MGKAGSVNRYRLWYWARVLVQLCSLLLFLFLFIKTDYSGSDTIEYAVNILFRIDPLLAFCTMLAARTFIALMIPALILVVLSLFFGRFFCGWLCPMGGFLDFWRFCWRIKTSRKETRYPRLPRILLLFLLVCALFGLPFVGYFDPFSILVRGLVQAVYPAIRFISDSFFGYTYHNLPAAVNLVTEPVYAFMQATILPFEQRFYELTLVSGLILAAVFFSEFFQSRFFCRNVCPLGALLGLFGRYGTMSLRGGDESCGKCTLCRTGCRMGAVDENRKILSSTCILCMDCMLKCPKQIIHPQLRAPLTTAAGDTMTNSREASISRRQFLVCLSAGAALPPLLAVRNHGGKGQGTLIRPPGALIEQEFLSSCVRCGECIQVCITNGLQPAFFQAGLEGAFTPYLLARSGYCEFNCTLCGQVCPTGAIEPLELDQKHTRKIGHAWFDKNICLPFAKNIPCIVCEEHCPTPDKAIKFNLVEVITGQGERITLKQPYVVDELCIGCGICETKCPLPGRAAIFVTNTGEDRDPENRLPGAETATIDGYS
;
A
#
# COMPACT_ATOMS: atom_id res chain seq x y z
N MET A 1 -6.42 -35.11 40.16
CA MET A 1 -7.33 -34.01 39.73
C MET A 1 -6.66 -32.88 38.92
N GLY A 2 -5.42 -33.03 38.39
CA GLY A 2 -4.68 -31.91 37.76
C GLY A 2 -4.65 -31.81 36.21
N LYS A 3 -5.13 -32.82 35.45
CA LYS A 3 -5.04 -32.83 33.96
C LYS A 3 -6.21 -32.18 33.23
N ALA A 4 -7.40 -32.10 33.84
CA ALA A 4 -8.57 -31.48 33.20
C ALA A 4 -8.51 -29.94 33.22
N GLY A 5 -8.00 -29.36 34.32
CA GLY A 5 -7.84 -27.90 34.46
C GLY A 5 -6.79 -27.30 33.53
N SER A 6 -5.69 -28.01 33.24
CA SER A 6 -4.65 -27.57 32.31
C SER A 6 -5.11 -27.56 30.85
N VAL A 7 -5.88 -28.56 30.41
CA VAL A 7 -6.48 -28.59 29.05
C VAL A 7 -7.39 -27.38 28.82
N ASN A 8 -8.23 -27.04 29.79
CA ASN A 8 -9.13 -25.89 29.70
C ASN A 8 -8.37 -24.57 29.62
N ARG A 9 -7.30 -24.39 30.40
CA ARG A 9 -6.45 -23.21 30.33
C ARG A 9 -5.81 -23.04 28.95
N TYR A 10 -5.33 -24.12 28.33
CA TYR A 10 -4.70 -24.06 27.01
C TYR A 10 -5.70 -23.79 25.88
N ARG A 11 -6.91 -24.34 25.98
CA ARG A 11 -8.02 -23.99 25.08
C ARG A 11 -8.39 -22.52 25.20
N LEU A 12 -8.39 -21.95 26.40
CA LEU A 12 -8.66 -20.53 26.62
C LEU A 12 -7.65 -19.64 25.88
N TRP A 13 -6.34 -19.91 26.00
CA TRP A 13 -5.30 -19.16 25.28
C TRP A 13 -5.44 -19.24 23.76
N TYR A 14 -5.78 -20.42 23.24
CA TYR A 14 -6.02 -20.60 21.82
C TYR A 14 -7.23 -19.82 21.32
N TRP A 15 -8.36 -19.89 22.03
CA TRP A 15 -9.56 -19.16 21.66
C TRP A 15 -9.39 -17.65 21.83
N ALA A 16 -8.70 -17.20 22.86
CA ALA A 16 -8.33 -15.79 23.02
C ALA A 16 -7.52 -15.29 21.82
N ARG A 17 -6.51 -16.06 21.38
CA ARG A 17 -5.75 -15.74 20.16
C ARG A 17 -6.63 -15.69 18.91
N VAL A 18 -7.50 -16.69 18.71
CA VAL A 18 -8.41 -16.73 17.55
C VAL A 18 -9.33 -15.50 17.57
N LEU A 19 -9.90 -15.17 18.73
CA LEU A 19 -10.76 -14.01 18.91
C LEU A 19 -10.01 -12.72 18.58
N VAL A 20 -8.82 -12.50 19.14
CA VAL A 20 -8.00 -11.31 18.85
C VAL A 20 -7.65 -11.23 17.36
N GLN A 21 -7.29 -12.35 16.73
CA GLN A 21 -6.98 -12.38 15.30
C GLN A 21 -8.20 -12.06 14.44
N LEU A 22 -9.39 -12.58 14.79
CA LEU A 22 -10.64 -12.27 14.10
C LEU A 22 -11.04 -10.80 14.30
N CYS A 23 -10.98 -10.28 15.52
CA CYS A 23 -11.24 -8.87 15.81
C CYS A 23 -10.29 -7.95 15.03
N SER A 24 -8.99 -8.30 14.97
CA SER A 24 -8.00 -7.52 14.21
C SER A 24 -8.24 -7.57 12.70
N LEU A 25 -8.68 -8.73 12.17
CA LEU A 25 -9.02 -8.86 10.75
C LEU A 25 -10.30 -8.08 10.40
N LEU A 26 -11.31 -8.12 11.26
CA LEU A 26 -12.54 -7.34 11.10
C LEU A 26 -12.27 -5.85 11.20
N LEU A 27 -11.43 -5.42 12.15
CA LEU A 27 -10.99 -4.03 12.26
C LEU A 27 -10.26 -3.57 11.00
N PHE A 28 -9.34 -4.40 10.47
CA PHE A 28 -8.67 -4.10 9.21
C PHE A 28 -9.64 -3.94 8.05
N LEU A 29 -10.59 -4.87 7.88
CA LEU A 29 -11.60 -4.79 6.83
C LEU A 29 -12.49 -3.55 6.98
N PHE A 30 -12.87 -3.21 8.22
CA PHE A 30 -13.63 -2.01 8.52
C PHE A 30 -12.86 -0.74 8.14
N LEU A 31 -11.60 -0.62 8.59
CA LEU A 31 -10.75 0.52 8.25
C LEU A 31 -10.51 0.59 6.74
N PHE A 32 -10.25 -0.53 6.07
CA PHE A 32 -10.06 -0.60 4.62
C PHE A 32 -11.27 -0.07 3.86
N ILE A 33 -12.48 -0.46 4.24
CA ILE A 33 -13.71 0.04 3.63
C ILE A 33 -13.89 1.53 3.92
N LYS A 34 -13.60 1.98 5.15
CA LYS A 34 -13.68 3.38 5.55
C LYS A 34 -12.58 4.28 4.97
N THR A 35 -11.54 3.71 4.37
CA THR A 35 -10.59 4.46 3.53
C THR A 35 -11.24 4.94 2.24
N ASP A 36 -12.35 4.33 1.82
CA ASP A 36 -13.11 4.81 0.68
C ASP A 36 -13.89 6.09 1.02
N TYR A 37 -14.14 6.91 0.00
CA TYR A 37 -14.89 8.15 0.12
C TYR A 37 -16.33 7.88 0.55
N SER A 38 -16.70 8.48 1.68
CA SER A 38 -18.03 8.35 2.30
C SER A 38 -18.97 9.51 2.00
N GLY A 39 -18.58 10.45 1.14
CA GLY A 39 -19.35 11.67 0.85
C GLY A 39 -18.89 12.93 1.59
N SER A 40 -17.79 12.86 2.35
CA SER A 40 -17.21 14.00 3.06
C SER A 40 -15.71 14.14 2.79
N ASP A 41 -15.18 15.36 2.82
CA ASP A 41 -13.74 15.64 2.58
C ASP A 41 -12.85 15.37 3.80
N THR A 42 -13.38 14.74 4.86
CA THR A 42 -12.64 14.46 6.09
C THR A 42 -12.73 12.99 6.43
N ILE A 43 -11.58 12.38 6.71
CA ILE A 43 -11.53 10.99 7.15
C ILE A 43 -11.60 10.94 8.68
N GLU A 44 -12.75 10.54 9.21
CA GLU A 44 -13.00 10.47 10.66
C GLU A 44 -12.15 9.41 11.38
N TYR A 45 -11.67 8.39 10.66
CA TYR A 45 -10.99 7.23 11.22
C TYR A 45 -9.49 7.23 10.92
N ALA A 46 -8.69 6.69 11.84
CA ALA A 46 -7.25 6.49 11.65
C ALA A 46 -6.95 5.31 10.71
N VAL A 47 -7.34 5.43 9.44
CA VAL A 47 -7.22 4.37 8.43
C VAL A 47 -5.78 3.90 8.20
N ASN A 48 -4.82 4.82 8.34
CA ASN A 48 -3.39 4.57 8.12
C ASN A 48 -2.65 4.04 9.36
N ILE A 49 -3.35 3.74 10.46
CA ILE A 49 -2.73 3.27 11.71
C ILE A 49 -1.92 1.99 11.50
N LEU A 50 -2.39 1.10 10.62
CA LEU A 50 -1.71 -0.17 10.34
C LEU A 50 -0.31 0.04 9.75
N PHE A 51 -0.14 1.05 8.90
CA PHE A 51 1.15 1.41 8.32
C PHE A 51 2.01 2.19 9.33
N ARG A 52 1.40 3.02 10.17
CA ARG A 52 2.11 3.78 11.23
C ARG A 52 2.68 2.91 12.34
N ILE A 53 2.09 1.75 12.61
CA ILE A 53 2.62 0.79 13.59
C ILE A 53 3.68 -0.16 13.02
N ASP A 54 3.97 -0.09 11.71
CA ASP A 54 4.95 -0.98 11.09
C ASP A 54 6.39 -0.48 11.30
N PRO A 55 7.22 -1.17 12.12
CA PRO A 55 8.59 -0.75 12.39
C PRO A 55 9.54 -0.97 11.21
N LEU A 56 9.22 -1.87 10.28
CA LEU A 56 10.03 -2.04 9.08
C LEU A 56 9.86 -0.83 8.16
N LEU A 57 8.61 -0.43 7.91
CA LEU A 57 8.34 0.77 7.11
C LEU A 57 8.96 1.99 7.77
N ALA A 58 8.67 2.24 9.05
CA ALA A 58 9.21 3.38 9.79
C ALA A 58 10.74 3.46 9.73
N PHE A 59 11.45 2.35 9.99
CA PHE A 59 12.91 2.36 9.99
C PHE A 59 13.49 2.56 8.58
N CYS A 60 12.94 1.89 7.56
CA CYS A 60 13.42 2.03 6.19
C CYS A 60 13.16 3.43 5.62
N THR A 61 11.99 4.03 5.89
CA THR A 61 11.65 5.36 5.36
C THR A 61 12.42 6.46 6.06
N MET A 62 12.55 6.43 7.39
CA MET A 62 13.40 7.40 8.11
C MET A 62 14.86 7.32 7.66
N LEU A 63 15.36 6.11 7.38
CA LEU A 63 16.72 5.92 6.86
C LEU A 63 16.88 6.44 5.43
N ALA A 64 15.88 6.23 4.58
CA ALA A 64 15.89 6.69 3.19
C ALA A 64 15.70 8.19 3.03
N ALA A 65 14.73 8.77 3.73
CA ALA A 65 14.47 10.20 3.74
C ALA A 65 15.52 10.98 4.53
N ARG A 66 16.32 10.31 5.38
CA ARG A 66 17.29 10.93 6.31
C ARG A 66 16.66 11.95 7.25
N THR A 67 15.37 11.78 7.53
CA THR A 67 14.57 12.67 8.37
C THR A 67 13.78 11.86 9.39
N PHE A 68 13.48 12.49 10.53
CA PHE A 68 12.66 11.88 11.56
C PHE A 68 11.18 12.13 11.27
N ILE A 69 10.44 11.09 10.89
CA ILE A 69 9.02 11.16 10.55
C ILE A 69 8.19 10.93 11.83
N ALA A 70 7.75 12.01 12.48
CA ALA A 70 6.99 11.91 13.74
C ALA A 70 5.68 11.09 13.62
N LEU A 71 5.05 11.07 12.44
CA LEU A 71 3.84 10.29 12.15
C LEU A 71 4.02 8.77 12.35
N MET A 72 5.26 8.28 12.30
CA MET A 72 5.62 6.85 12.42
C MET A 72 6.02 6.44 13.85
N ILE A 73 5.94 7.34 14.85
CA ILE A 73 6.22 7.03 16.27
C ILE A 73 5.43 5.81 16.80
N PRO A 74 4.15 5.57 16.41
CA PRO A 74 3.42 4.39 16.87
C PRO A 74 4.12 3.04 16.60
N ALA A 75 5.02 2.96 15.62
CA ALA A 75 5.81 1.76 15.36
C ALA A 75 6.69 1.35 16.56
N LEU A 76 7.12 2.31 17.40
CA LEU A 76 7.89 2.05 18.61
C LEU A 76 7.10 1.19 19.60
N ILE A 77 5.78 1.37 19.69
CA ILE A 77 4.91 0.56 20.56
C ILE A 77 5.04 -0.91 20.19
N LEU A 78 5.04 -1.22 18.90
CA LEU A 78 5.16 -2.60 18.42
C LEU A 78 6.56 -3.18 18.67
N VAL A 79 7.62 -2.37 18.54
CA VAL A 79 8.99 -2.78 18.90
C VAL A 79 9.08 -3.11 20.38
N VAL A 80 8.60 -2.22 21.26
CA VAL A 80 8.59 -2.42 22.72
C VAL A 80 7.80 -3.68 23.07
N LEU A 81 6.57 -3.82 22.56
CA LEU A 81 5.78 -5.03 22.80
C LEU A 81 6.48 -6.30 22.28
N SER A 82 7.23 -6.21 21.17
CA SER A 82 7.98 -7.35 20.64
C SER A 82 9.22 -7.71 21.49
N LEU A 83 9.80 -6.75 22.21
CA LEU A 83 10.86 -7.00 23.19
C LEU A 83 10.34 -7.75 24.43
N PHE A 84 9.07 -7.58 24.79
CA PHE A 84 8.46 -8.32 25.91
C PHE A 84 7.84 -9.64 25.46
N PHE A 85 6.98 -9.62 24.45
CA PHE A 85 6.16 -10.76 24.02
C PHE A 85 6.75 -11.53 22.83
N GLY A 86 7.96 -11.21 22.38
CA GLY A 86 8.55 -11.84 21.20
C GLY A 86 7.81 -11.46 19.90
N ARG A 87 7.82 -12.34 18.90
CA ARG A 87 7.15 -12.10 17.59
C ARG A 87 5.63 -12.37 17.64
N PHE A 88 4.93 -11.89 18.66
CA PHE A 88 3.50 -12.14 18.86
C PHE A 88 2.63 -11.50 17.76
N PHE A 89 3.01 -10.32 17.26
CA PHE A 89 2.24 -9.55 16.28
C PHE A 89 1.83 -10.36 15.04
N CYS A 90 2.77 -11.14 14.48
CA CYS A 90 2.51 -11.97 13.31
C CYS A 90 1.49 -13.11 13.57
N GLY A 91 1.30 -13.53 14.83
CA GLY A 91 0.36 -14.58 15.21
C GLY A 91 -1.01 -14.08 15.65
N TRP A 92 -1.09 -12.84 16.12
CA TRP A 92 -2.26 -12.30 16.83
C TRP A 92 -2.92 -11.11 16.11
N LEU A 93 -2.14 -10.20 15.52
CA LEU A 93 -2.66 -8.92 15.02
C LEU A 93 -2.50 -8.74 13.50
N CYS A 94 -1.48 -9.35 12.89
CA CYS A 94 -1.19 -9.14 11.47
C CYS A 94 -2.36 -9.60 10.56
N PRO A 95 -3.03 -8.69 9.81
CA PRO A 95 -4.15 -9.05 8.92
C PRO A 95 -3.73 -10.04 7.83
N MET A 96 -2.52 -9.90 7.28
CA MET A 96 -1.98 -10.84 6.29
C MET A 96 -1.90 -12.27 6.84
N GLY A 97 -1.48 -12.43 8.10
CA GLY A 97 -1.49 -13.73 8.78
C GLY A 97 -2.91 -14.27 9.03
N GLY A 98 -3.85 -13.38 9.34
CA GLY A 98 -5.30 -13.64 9.38
C GLY A 98 -5.83 -14.24 8.09
N PHE A 99 -5.62 -13.54 6.97
CA PHE A 99 -6.07 -13.98 5.66
C PHE A 99 -5.45 -15.31 5.23
N LEU A 100 -4.15 -15.53 5.47
CA LEU A 100 -3.50 -16.80 5.13
C LEU A 100 -4.07 -17.98 5.95
N ASP A 101 -4.33 -17.77 7.24
CA ASP A 101 -4.96 -18.80 8.08
C ASP A 101 -6.40 -19.08 7.65
N PHE A 102 -7.16 -18.03 7.29
CA PHE A 102 -8.53 -18.16 6.78
C PHE A 102 -8.56 -18.91 5.44
N TRP A 103 -7.69 -18.53 4.50
CA TRP A 103 -7.54 -19.20 3.21
C TRP A 103 -7.24 -20.69 3.38
N ARG A 104 -6.32 -21.02 4.28
CA ARG A 104 -5.97 -22.40 4.60
C ARG A 104 -7.14 -23.19 5.20
N PHE A 105 -7.95 -22.54 6.04
CA PHE A 105 -9.16 -23.13 6.62
C PHE A 105 -10.20 -23.43 5.54
N CYS A 106 -10.49 -22.48 4.65
CA CYS A 106 -11.42 -22.66 3.53
C CYS A 106 -11.03 -23.83 2.62
N TRP A 107 -9.74 -23.95 2.30
CA TRP A 107 -9.23 -24.99 1.38
C TRP A 107 -8.79 -26.29 2.07
N ARG A 108 -8.96 -26.41 3.41
CA ARG A 108 -8.58 -27.57 4.23
C ARG A 108 -7.17 -28.11 3.90
N ILE A 109 -6.22 -27.20 3.67
CA ILE A 109 -4.88 -27.57 3.18
C ILE A 109 -4.14 -28.37 4.25
N LYS A 110 -3.83 -29.64 3.95
CA LYS A 110 -3.03 -30.50 4.83
C LYS A 110 -1.58 -30.04 4.85
N THR A 111 -0.96 -30.08 6.03
CA THR A 111 0.44 -29.66 6.20
C THR A 111 1.38 -30.64 5.49
N SER A 112 1.97 -30.23 4.37
CA SER A 112 2.78 -31.11 3.52
C SER A 112 4.26 -31.18 3.94
N ARG A 113 4.86 -30.11 4.50
CA ARG A 113 6.31 -30.07 4.78
C ARG A 113 6.68 -29.50 6.15
N LYS A 114 7.61 -30.17 6.82
CA LYS A 114 8.10 -29.87 8.18
C LYS A 114 9.11 -28.71 8.20
N GLU A 115 10.01 -28.62 7.22
CA GLU A 115 11.16 -27.71 7.23
C GLU A 115 10.99 -26.44 6.40
N THR A 116 11.71 -25.38 6.80
CA THR A 116 11.73 -24.07 6.11
C THR A 116 12.44 -24.26 4.79
N ARG A 117 11.80 -23.94 3.66
CA ARG A 117 12.47 -24.06 2.35
C ARG A 117 13.60 -23.04 2.21
N TYR A 118 13.38 -21.81 2.66
CA TYR A 118 14.35 -20.71 2.52
C TYR A 118 14.57 -19.95 3.85
N PRO A 119 15.23 -20.55 4.86
CA PRO A 119 15.39 -19.95 6.20
C PRO A 119 16.24 -18.68 6.27
N ARG A 120 17.09 -18.45 5.25
CA ARG A 120 18.01 -17.30 5.19
C ARG A 120 17.41 -16.10 4.44
N LEU A 121 16.46 -16.34 3.54
CA LEU A 121 15.94 -15.34 2.61
C LEU A 121 15.32 -14.11 3.31
N PRO A 122 14.49 -14.23 4.37
CA PRO A 122 13.92 -13.05 5.04
C PRO A 122 14.97 -12.09 5.60
N ARG A 123 16.11 -12.61 6.08
CA ARG A 123 17.20 -11.80 6.66
C ARG A 123 18.13 -11.23 5.60
N ILE A 124 18.35 -11.96 4.51
CA ILE A 124 19.03 -11.44 3.31
C ILE A 124 18.24 -10.27 2.74
N LEU A 125 16.93 -10.45 2.59
CA LEU A 125 16.03 -9.42 2.05
C LEU A 125 15.94 -8.21 3.00
N LEU A 126 15.84 -8.42 4.31
CA LEU A 126 15.91 -7.33 5.29
C LEU A 126 17.23 -6.54 5.15
N LEU A 127 18.38 -7.22 5.13
CA LEU A 127 19.68 -6.54 4.99
C LEU A 127 19.75 -5.75 3.67
N PHE A 128 19.35 -6.36 2.56
CA PHE A 128 19.32 -5.69 1.26
C PHE A 128 18.44 -4.44 1.29
N LEU A 129 17.23 -4.51 1.86
CA LEU A 129 16.32 -3.38 1.98
C LEU A 129 16.90 -2.24 2.84
N LEU A 130 17.56 -2.56 3.95
CA LEU A 130 18.20 -1.56 4.81
C LEU A 130 19.36 -0.86 4.08
N VAL A 131 20.16 -1.60 3.31
CA VAL A 131 21.23 -1.00 2.51
C VAL A 131 20.63 -0.11 1.42
N CYS A 132 19.65 -0.57 0.65
CA CYS A 132 18.98 0.28 -0.35
C CYS A 132 18.38 1.55 0.26
N ALA A 133 17.76 1.44 1.44
CA ALA A 133 17.23 2.58 2.18
C ALA A 133 18.35 3.56 2.57
N LEU A 134 19.52 3.10 3.02
CA LEU A 134 20.66 3.98 3.34
C LEU A 134 21.10 4.86 2.15
N PHE A 135 20.95 4.34 0.93
CA PHE A 135 21.25 5.03 -0.32
C PHE A 135 20.05 5.77 -0.92
N GLY A 136 18.97 5.99 -0.16
CA GLY A 136 17.85 6.85 -0.53
C GLY A 136 16.70 6.17 -1.29
N LEU A 137 16.73 4.85 -1.50
CA LEU A 137 15.65 4.12 -2.19
C LEU A 137 14.96 3.09 -1.29
N PRO A 138 13.79 3.42 -0.72
CA PRO A 138 13.06 2.51 0.15
C PRO A 138 12.28 1.47 -0.68
N PHE A 139 12.92 0.37 -1.08
CA PHE A 139 12.24 -0.77 -1.72
C PHE A 139 11.32 -1.56 -0.78
N VAL A 140 11.18 -1.12 0.48
CA VAL A 140 10.42 -1.80 1.52
C VAL A 140 8.95 -2.02 1.11
N GLY A 141 8.33 -1.03 0.45
CA GLY A 141 6.92 -1.09 0.03
C GLY A 141 6.58 -2.18 -0.98
N TYR A 142 7.57 -2.80 -1.64
CA TYR A 142 7.33 -3.93 -2.54
C TYR A 142 7.20 -5.26 -1.81
N PHE A 143 7.90 -5.41 -0.67
CA PHE A 143 7.98 -6.66 0.10
C PHE A 143 7.24 -6.61 1.43
N ASP A 144 6.69 -5.45 1.76
CA ASP A 144 5.90 -5.25 2.95
C ASP A 144 4.56 -6.03 2.87
N PRO A 145 4.20 -6.85 3.88
CA PRO A 145 2.93 -7.58 3.89
C PRO A 145 1.70 -6.67 3.77
N PHE A 146 1.72 -5.48 4.37
CA PHE A 146 0.56 -4.58 4.38
C PHE A 146 0.42 -3.85 3.06
N SER A 147 1.51 -3.33 2.50
CA SER A 147 1.48 -2.70 1.17
C SER A 147 1.07 -3.71 0.08
N ILE A 148 1.55 -4.96 0.13
CA ILE A 148 1.10 -6.01 -0.81
C ILE A 148 -0.39 -6.28 -0.66
N LEU A 149 -0.86 -6.46 0.58
CA LEU A 149 -2.25 -6.78 0.88
C LEU A 149 -3.19 -5.65 0.43
N VAL A 150 -2.94 -4.41 0.87
CA VAL A 150 -3.79 -3.26 0.55
C VAL A 150 -3.78 -3.01 -0.96
N ARG A 151 -2.62 -2.95 -1.63
CA ARG A 151 -2.60 -2.76 -3.10
C ARG A 151 -3.36 -3.85 -3.85
N GLY A 152 -3.20 -5.12 -3.46
CA GLY A 152 -3.91 -6.23 -4.09
C GLY A 152 -5.42 -6.13 -3.87
N LEU A 153 -5.85 -5.69 -2.68
CA LEU A 153 -7.25 -5.43 -2.40
C LEU A 153 -7.79 -4.24 -3.21
N VAL A 154 -7.12 -3.08 -3.16
CA VAL A 154 -7.54 -1.84 -3.86
C VAL A 154 -7.58 -2.03 -5.37
N GLN A 155 -6.52 -2.60 -5.95
CA GLN A 155 -6.35 -2.57 -7.40
C GLN A 155 -7.00 -3.77 -8.09
N ALA A 156 -7.16 -4.91 -7.40
CA ALA A 156 -7.68 -6.13 -8.03
C ALA A 156 -8.99 -6.61 -7.40
N VAL A 157 -9.00 -6.87 -6.08
CA VAL A 157 -10.16 -7.54 -5.45
C VAL A 157 -11.36 -6.60 -5.37
N TYR A 158 -11.17 -5.36 -4.93
CA TYR A 158 -12.25 -4.43 -4.65
C TYR A 158 -13.00 -3.99 -5.92
N PRO A 159 -12.33 -3.60 -7.03
CA PRO A 159 -13.00 -3.30 -8.29
C PRO A 159 -13.64 -4.53 -8.93
N ALA A 160 -13.08 -5.72 -8.74
CA ALA A 160 -13.67 -6.97 -9.21
C ALA A 160 -14.95 -7.31 -8.46
N ILE A 161 -15.00 -7.12 -7.13
CA ILE A 161 -16.22 -7.32 -6.33
C ILE A 161 -17.33 -6.38 -6.82
N ARG A 162 -17.01 -5.10 -7.09
CA ARG A 162 -17.97 -4.15 -7.65
C ARG A 162 -18.46 -4.60 -9.03
N PHE A 163 -17.55 -4.92 -9.95
CA PHE A 163 -17.91 -5.37 -11.29
C PHE A 163 -18.82 -6.61 -11.28
N ILE A 164 -18.49 -7.60 -10.45
CA ILE A 164 -19.29 -8.83 -10.29
C ILE A 164 -20.66 -8.49 -9.69
N SER A 165 -20.71 -7.63 -8.68
CA SER A 165 -21.96 -7.22 -8.04
C SER A 165 -22.86 -6.49 -9.04
N ASP A 166 -22.35 -5.47 -9.72
CA ASP A 166 -23.11 -4.67 -10.69
C ASP A 166 -23.60 -5.53 -11.86
N SER A 167 -22.77 -6.47 -12.33
CA SER A 167 -23.16 -7.43 -13.38
C SER A 167 -24.26 -8.39 -12.91
N PHE A 168 -24.14 -8.92 -11.69
CA PHE A 168 -25.12 -9.84 -11.11
C PHE A 168 -26.46 -9.15 -10.85
N PHE A 169 -26.45 -8.02 -10.15
CA PHE A 169 -27.67 -7.28 -9.81
C PHE A 169 -28.30 -6.63 -11.05
N GLY A 170 -27.50 -6.12 -11.98
CA GLY A 170 -27.99 -5.62 -13.28
C GLY A 170 -28.66 -6.72 -14.11
N TYR A 171 -28.08 -7.93 -14.12
CA TYR A 171 -28.71 -9.08 -14.77
C TYR A 171 -30.05 -9.45 -14.13
N THR A 172 -30.13 -9.47 -12.79
CA THR A 172 -31.39 -9.76 -12.08
C THR A 172 -32.47 -8.74 -12.40
N TYR A 173 -32.11 -7.45 -12.42
CA TYR A 173 -33.05 -6.38 -12.68
C TYR A 173 -33.68 -6.47 -14.08
N HIS A 174 -32.90 -6.83 -15.10
CA HIS A 174 -33.38 -6.89 -16.48
C HIS A 174 -34.09 -8.20 -16.86
N ASN A 175 -33.70 -9.34 -16.28
CA ASN A 175 -34.12 -10.66 -16.78
C ASN A 175 -35.01 -11.45 -15.81
N LEU A 176 -35.10 -11.08 -14.54
CA LEU A 176 -35.88 -11.83 -13.55
C LEU A 176 -37.23 -11.17 -13.23
N PRO A 177 -38.23 -11.96 -12.78
CA PRO A 177 -39.54 -11.44 -12.40
C PRO A 177 -39.46 -10.45 -11.24
N ALA A 178 -40.41 -9.51 -11.18
CA ALA A 178 -40.48 -8.46 -10.15
C ALA A 178 -40.43 -8.97 -8.70
N ALA A 179 -40.92 -10.20 -8.45
CA ALA A 179 -40.84 -10.84 -7.13
C ALA A 179 -39.41 -11.05 -6.63
N VAL A 180 -38.45 -11.29 -7.53
CA VAL A 180 -37.04 -11.46 -7.17
C VAL A 180 -36.37 -10.10 -6.94
N ASN A 181 -36.73 -9.09 -7.75
CA ASN A 181 -36.22 -7.73 -7.62
C ASN A 181 -36.56 -7.10 -6.26
N LEU A 182 -37.75 -7.41 -5.72
CA LEU A 182 -38.16 -6.96 -4.38
C LEU A 182 -37.19 -7.41 -3.27
N VAL A 183 -36.47 -8.52 -3.47
CA VAL A 183 -35.50 -9.05 -2.51
C VAL A 183 -34.08 -8.61 -2.86
N THR A 184 -33.71 -8.58 -4.15
CA THR A 184 -32.34 -8.28 -4.57
C THR A 184 -31.97 -6.80 -4.47
N GLU A 185 -32.92 -5.89 -4.71
CA GLU A 185 -32.72 -4.43 -4.64
C GLU A 185 -32.31 -3.94 -3.24
N PRO A 186 -33.01 -4.27 -2.13
CA PRO A 186 -32.59 -3.85 -0.80
C PRO A 186 -31.24 -4.46 -0.39
N VAL A 187 -30.93 -5.66 -0.85
CA VAL A 187 -29.60 -6.29 -0.63
C VAL A 187 -28.51 -5.50 -1.35
N TYR A 188 -28.75 -5.12 -2.61
CA TYR A 188 -27.80 -4.33 -3.38
C TYR A 188 -27.61 -2.93 -2.78
N ALA A 189 -28.70 -2.26 -2.37
CA ALA A 189 -28.62 -0.97 -1.70
C ALA A 189 -27.82 -1.04 -0.39
N PHE A 190 -28.01 -2.10 0.41
CA PHE A 190 -27.20 -2.34 1.61
C PHE A 190 -25.72 -2.58 1.27
N MET A 191 -25.44 -3.36 0.22
CA MET A 191 -24.07 -3.59 -0.24
C MET A 191 -23.41 -2.30 -0.73
N GLN A 192 -24.13 -1.45 -1.47
CA GLN A 192 -23.66 -0.13 -1.91
C GLN A 192 -23.40 0.82 -0.73
N ALA A 193 -24.28 0.83 0.27
CA ALA A 193 -24.13 1.70 1.43
C ALA A 193 -22.98 1.27 2.37
N THR A 194 -22.63 -0.02 2.38
CA THR A 194 -21.76 -0.58 3.42
C THR A 194 -20.41 -1.08 2.91
N ILE A 195 -20.35 -1.72 1.73
CA ILE A 195 -19.19 -2.53 1.31
C ILE A 195 -18.63 -2.06 -0.03
N LEU A 196 -19.47 -1.76 -1.01
CA LEU A 196 -19.04 -1.49 -2.38
C LEU A 196 -18.48 -0.07 -2.53
N PRO A 197 -17.51 0.14 -3.44
CA PRO A 197 -17.02 1.47 -3.75
C PRO A 197 -18.12 2.32 -4.36
N PHE A 198 -18.06 3.64 -4.14
CA PHE A 198 -19.06 4.59 -4.65
C PHE A 198 -19.19 4.53 -6.19
N GLU A 199 -18.06 4.45 -6.89
CA GLU A 199 -17.98 4.30 -8.35
C GLU A 199 -17.15 3.07 -8.77
N GLN A 200 -17.42 2.59 -9.99
CA GLN A 200 -16.60 1.54 -10.61
C GLN A 200 -15.22 2.12 -10.95
N ARG A 201 -14.19 1.62 -10.26
CA ARG A 201 -12.81 2.06 -10.44
C ARG A 201 -12.07 1.19 -11.43
N PHE A 202 -11.14 1.79 -12.18
CA PHE A 202 -10.23 1.11 -13.07
C PHE A 202 -8.79 1.45 -12.71
N TYR A 203 -7.90 0.46 -12.76
CA TYR A 203 -6.48 0.66 -12.47
C TYR A 203 -5.59 0.01 -13.52
N GLU A 204 -4.56 0.71 -13.99
CA GLU A 204 -3.63 0.18 -15.01
C GLU A 204 -2.91 -1.09 -14.53
N LEU A 205 -2.55 -1.16 -13.24
CA LEU A 205 -1.79 -2.27 -12.65
C LEU A 205 -2.64 -3.35 -11.97
N THR A 206 -3.94 -3.41 -12.29
CA THR A 206 -4.88 -4.40 -11.74
C THR A 206 -4.34 -5.83 -11.82
N LEU A 207 -3.88 -6.26 -12.99
CA LEU A 207 -3.38 -7.63 -13.20
C LEU A 207 -2.09 -7.90 -12.42
N VAL A 208 -1.16 -6.95 -12.39
CA VAL A 208 0.13 -7.14 -11.70
C VAL A 208 -0.08 -7.27 -10.19
N SER A 209 -0.83 -6.35 -9.59
CA SER A 209 -1.15 -6.39 -8.16
C SER A 209 -1.97 -7.63 -7.80
N GLY A 210 -2.93 -8.01 -8.66
CA GLY A 210 -3.72 -9.24 -8.49
C GLY A 210 -2.86 -10.50 -8.54
N LEU A 211 -1.92 -10.60 -9.48
CA LEU A 211 -1.00 -11.74 -9.60
C LEU A 211 -0.04 -11.84 -8.42
N ILE A 212 0.48 -10.71 -7.91
CA ILE A 212 1.33 -10.71 -6.71
C ILE A 212 0.54 -11.24 -5.51
N LEU A 213 -0.68 -10.72 -5.29
CA LEU A 213 -1.53 -11.17 -4.18
C LEU A 213 -1.89 -12.66 -4.33
N ALA A 214 -2.30 -13.07 -5.53
CA ALA A 214 -2.61 -14.46 -5.84
C ALA A 214 -1.41 -15.39 -5.64
N ALA A 215 -0.20 -14.98 -6.03
CA ALA A 215 1.03 -15.74 -5.80
C ALA A 215 1.28 -15.95 -4.30
N VAL A 216 1.00 -14.95 -3.46
CA VAL A 216 1.14 -15.11 -2.00
C VAL A 216 0.14 -16.12 -1.46
N PHE A 217 -1.14 -16.05 -1.83
CA PHE A 217 -2.14 -17.04 -1.39
C PHE A 217 -1.89 -18.43 -1.96
N PHE A 218 -1.47 -18.53 -3.22
CA PHE A 218 -1.10 -19.79 -3.85
C PHE A 218 0.11 -20.43 -3.16
N SER A 219 1.04 -19.62 -2.66
CA SER A 219 2.21 -20.14 -1.94
C SER A 219 1.85 -20.92 -0.65
N GLU A 220 0.65 -20.70 -0.09
CA GLU A 220 0.15 -21.40 1.10
C GLU A 220 -0.10 -22.91 0.85
N PHE A 221 -0.34 -23.31 -0.41
CA PHE A 221 -0.48 -24.73 -0.76
C PHE A 221 0.81 -25.52 -0.56
N PHE A 222 1.99 -24.88 -0.67
CA PHE A 222 3.27 -25.57 -0.54
C PHE A 222 3.74 -25.69 0.91
N GLN A 223 3.61 -24.63 1.71
CA GLN A 223 3.99 -24.59 3.12
C GLN A 223 3.05 -23.69 3.92
N SER A 224 2.83 -24.02 5.19
CA SER A 224 2.08 -23.15 6.09
C SER A 224 2.75 -21.80 6.25
N ARG A 225 1.96 -20.73 6.02
CA ARG A 225 2.38 -19.34 6.07
C ARG A 225 3.67 -19.10 5.27
N PHE A 226 3.70 -19.57 4.02
CA PHE A 226 4.91 -19.55 3.18
C PHE A 226 5.54 -18.14 3.08
N PHE A 227 4.73 -17.12 2.80
CA PHE A 227 5.22 -15.73 2.71
C PHE A 227 5.81 -15.24 4.03
N CYS A 228 5.09 -15.40 5.15
CA CYS A 228 5.56 -14.96 6.48
C CYS A 228 6.82 -15.70 6.96
N ARG A 229 7.02 -16.93 6.47
CA ARG A 229 8.13 -17.83 6.84
C ARG A 229 9.37 -17.62 5.98
N ASN A 230 9.20 -17.43 4.67
CA ASN A 230 10.31 -17.46 3.71
C ASN A 230 10.62 -16.11 3.04
N VAL A 231 9.69 -15.14 3.03
CA VAL A 231 9.86 -13.88 2.26
C VAL A 231 9.78 -12.64 3.14
N CYS A 232 8.83 -12.61 4.08
CA CYS A 232 8.45 -11.41 4.83
C CYS A 232 9.64 -10.81 5.65
N PRO A 233 10.14 -9.60 5.29
CA PRO A 233 11.23 -8.94 5.99
C PRO A 233 10.81 -8.40 7.36
N LEU A 234 9.57 -7.94 7.50
CA LEU A 234 9.02 -7.48 8.78
C LEU A 234 9.13 -8.58 9.84
N GLY A 235 8.83 -9.81 9.43
CA GLY A 235 8.99 -10.98 10.26
C GLY A 235 10.41 -11.25 10.73
N ALA A 236 11.41 -10.97 9.88
CA ALA A 236 12.82 -11.08 10.23
C ALA A 236 13.22 -9.99 11.22
N LEU A 237 12.78 -8.74 11.01
CA LEU A 237 13.03 -7.61 11.89
C LEU A 237 12.45 -7.87 13.29
N LEU A 238 11.19 -8.28 13.38
CA LEU A 238 10.56 -8.62 14.67
C LEU A 238 11.20 -9.85 15.32
N GLY A 239 11.74 -10.79 14.54
CA GLY A 239 12.52 -11.91 15.07
C GLY A 239 13.85 -11.51 15.70
N LEU A 240 14.47 -10.42 15.23
CA LEU A 240 15.68 -9.84 15.83
C LEU A 240 15.39 -9.21 17.19
N PHE A 241 14.27 -8.52 17.34
CA PHE A 241 13.84 -7.98 18.63
C PHE A 241 13.30 -9.08 19.55
N GLY A 242 12.51 -10.01 19.00
CA GLY A 242 11.90 -11.10 19.76
C GLY A 242 12.87 -12.15 20.30
N ARG A 243 14.14 -12.14 19.89
CA ARG A 243 15.18 -12.96 20.53
C ARG A 243 15.43 -12.55 21.99
N TYR A 244 15.13 -11.31 22.34
CA TYR A 244 15.18 -10.76 23.69
C TYR A 244 13.85 -10.88 24.44
N GLY A 245 12.81 -11.43 23.78
CA GLY A 245 11.48 -11.65 24.33
C GLY A 245 11.52 -12.35 25.68
N THR A 246 10.95 -11.72 26.71
CA THR A 246 10.82 -12.32 28.04
C THR A 246 9.83 -13.47 28.00
N MET A 247 8.73 -13.35 27.26
CA MET A 247 7.75 -14.43 27.09
C MET A 247 8.20 -15.43 26.03
N SER A 248 8.48 -16.68 26.42
CA SER A 248 8.84 -17.77 25.51
C SER A 248 8.09 -19.06 25.84
N LEU A 249 8.06 -20.01 24.90
CA LEU A 249 7.51 -21.34 25.15
C LEU A 249 8.65 -22.31 25.53
N ARG A 250 8.53 -22.96 26.67
CA ARG A 250 9.42 -24.06 27.06
C ARG A 250 8.87 -25.38 26.56
N GLY A 251 9.74 -26.23 25.98
CA GLY A 251 9.40 -27.58 25.59
C GLY A 251 10.66 -28.42 25.35
N GLY A 252 10.49 -29.75 25.33
CA GLY A 252 11.58 -30.68 25.04
C GLY A 252 12.46 -31.08 26.23
N ASP A 253 11.97 -30.98 27.47
CA ASP A 253 12.67 -31.51 28.66
C ASP A 253 12.77 -33.07 28.60
N GLU A 254 13.53 -33.70 29.49
CA GLU A 254 13.74 -35.17 29.53
C GLU A 254 12.43 -35.98 29.61
N SER A 255 11.37 -35.39 30.15
CA SER A 255 10.02 -35.97 30.19
C SER A 255 9.35 -36.11 28.81
N CYS A 256 9.89 -35.41 27.79
CA CYS A 256 9.46 -35.46 26.40
C CYS A 256 10.00 -36.73 25.73
N GLY A 257 9.10 -37.64 25.35
CA GLY A 257 9.48 -38.82 24.57
C GLY A 257 9.83 -38.48 23.11
N LYS A 258 9.88 -39.50 22.24
CA LYS A 258 10.19 -39.37 20.79
C LYS A 258 9.06 -38.76 19.94
N CYS A 259 8.17 -37.95 20.52
CA CYS A 259 7.01 -37.38 19.83
C CYS A 259 7.42 -36.20 18.93
N THR A 260 6.94 -36.18 17.67
CA THR A 260 7.22 -35.10 16.71
C THR A 260 6.00 -34.23 16.37
N LEU A 261 4.90 -34.37 17.11
CA LEU A 261 3.64 -33.67 16.81
C LEU A 261 3.76 -32.14 16.87
N CYS A 262 4.58 -31.61 17.78
CA CYS A 262 4.84 -30.17 17.85
C CYS A 262 5.64 -29.67 16.64
N ARG A 263 6.59 -30.46 16.11
CA ARG A 263 7.38 -30.12 14.91
C ARG A 263 6.52 -30.18 13.65
N THR A 264 5.70 -31.23 13.47
CA THR A 264 4.81 -31.35 12.31
C THR A 264 3.64 -30.36 12.34
N GLY A 265 3.17 -30.00 13.54
CA GLY A 265 2.07 -29.08 13.73
C GLY A 265 2.45 -27.59 13.76
N CYS A 266 3.74 -27.24 13.76
CA CYS A 266 4.18 -25.85 13.87
C CYS A 266 4.01 -25.10 12.54
N ARG A 267 3.21 -24.03 12.52
CA ARG A 267 2.95 -23.23 11.31
C ARG A 267 4.20 -22.54 10.75
N MET A 268 5.10 -22.09 11.63
CA MET A 268 6.33 -21.38 11.26
C MET A 268 7.56 -22.30 11.15
N GLY A 269 7.44 -23.56 11.59
CA GLY A 269 8.56 -24.47 11.76
C GLY A 269 9.63 -23.98 12.73
N ALA A 270 9.21 -23.39 13.85
CA ALA A 270 10.08 -22.87 14.91
C ALA A 270 10.60 -23.96 15.87
N VAL A 271 10.17 -25.21 15.70
CA VAL A 271 10.53 -26.34 16.56
C VAL A 271 11.63 -27.16 15.90
N ASP A 272 12.75 -27.29 16.61
CA ASP A 272 13.93 -28.00 16.13
C ASP A 272 13.81 -29.54 16.26
N GLU A 273 14.78 -30.28 15.73
CA GLU A 273 14.93 -31.74 15.87
C GLU A 273 14.93 -32.18 17.33
N ASN A 274 15.59 -31.38 18.17
CA ASN A 274 15.68 -31.55 19.62
C ASN A 274 14.42 -31.09 20.36
N ARG A 275 13.34 -30.73 19.65
CA ARG A 275 12.06 -30.25 20.21
C ARG A 275 12.16 -28.95 21.02
N LYS A 276 13.31 -28.27 20.96
CA LYS A 276 13.49 -26.90 21.43
C LYS A 276 12.75 -25.93 20.50
N ILE A 277 12.10 -24.93 21.10
CA ILE A 277 11.32 -23.91 20.38
C ILE A 277 12.18 -22.65 20.28
N LEU A 278 12.46 -22.19 19.06
CA LEU A 278 13.23 -20.96 18.83
C LEU A 278 12.33 -19.73 18.98
N SER A 279 12.64 -18.86 19.94
CA SER A 279 11.89 -17.61 20.19
C SER A 279 11.93 -16.61 19.02
N SER A 280 13.01 -16.62 18.23
CA SER A 280 13.18 -15.68 17.09
C SER A 280 12.22 -15.96 15.92
N THR A 281 11.76 -17.20 15.77
CA THR A 281 10.83 -17.61 14.69
C THR A 281 9.44 -17.98 15.20
N CYS A 282 9.29 -18.25 16.50
CA CYS A 282 8.01 -18.56 17.11
C CYS A 282 7.12 -17.31 17.20
N ILE A 283 5.89 -17.45 16.71
CA ILE A 283 4.87 -16.37 16.69
C ILE A 283 3.86 -16.48 17.84
N LEU A 284 4.13 -17.32 18.83
CA LEU A 284 3.24 -17.61 19.96
C LEU A 284 1.80 -17.97 19.53
N CYS A 285 1.65 -18.84 18.53
CA CYS A 285 0.33 -19.28 18.05
C CYS A 285 -0.36 -20.28 19.01
N MET A 286 0.37 -20.81 19.99
CA MET A 286 -0.09 -21.79 21.00
C MET A 286 -0.62 -23.13 20.47
N ASP A 287 -0.55 -23.41 19.16
CA ASP A 287 -1.03 -24.70 18.60
C ASP A 287 -0.27 -25.91 19.17
N CYS A 288 1.04 -25.76 19.41
CA CYS A 288 1.88 -26.85 19.91
C CYS A 288 1.51 -27.26 21.33
N MET A 289 1.04 -26.31 22.15
CA MET A 289 0.55 -26.54 23.50
C MET A 289 -0.72 -27.38 23.49
N LEU A 290 -1.67 -27.06 22.60
CA LEU A 290 -2.92 -27.82 22.46
C LEU A 290 -2.71 -29.24 21.94
N LYS A 291 -1.81 -29.41 20.97
CA LYS A 291 -1.56 -30.71 20.32
C LYS A 291 -0.64 -31.62 21.15
N CYS A 292 -0.06 -31.14 22.25
CA CYS A 292 0.86 -31.93 23.06
C CYS A 292 0.08 -32.94 23.95
N PRO A 293 0.22 -34.26 23.74
CA PRO A 293 -0.52 -35.26 24.53
C PRO A 293 -0.09 -35.30 26.00
N LYS A 294 1.18 -34.98 26.26
CA LYS A 294 1.76 -34.94 27.62
C LYS A 294 1.68 -33.57 28.28
N GLN A 295 1.23 -32.53 27.57
CA GLN A 295 1.09 -31.16 28.10
C GLN A 295 2.35 -30.55 28.74
N ILE A 296 3.53 -30.92 28.23
CA ILE A 296 4.82 -30.47 28.75
C ILE A 296 5.08 -29.00 28.35
N ILE A 297 4.52 -28.55 27.22
CA ILE A 297 4.76 -27.22 26.67
C ILE A 297 3.96 -26.18 27.46
N HIS A 298 4.66 -25.21 28.05
CA HIS A 298 4.06 -24.11 28.81
C HIS A 298 4.79 -22.78 28.54
N PRO A 299 4.09 -21.63 28.68
CA PRO A 299 4.73 -20.33 28.63
C PRO A 299 5.64 -20.14 29.85
N GLN A 300 6.80 -19.55 29.64
CA GLN A 300 7.76 -19.19 30.66
C GLN A 300 8.22 -17.75 30.47
N LEU A 301 8.44 -17.05 31.58
CA LEU A 301 9.11 -15.75 31.60
C LEU A 301 10.62 -15.98 31.75
N ARG A 302 11.40 -15.54 30.76
CA ARG A 302 12.87 -15.51 30.79
C ARG A 302 13.33 -14.12 31.24
N ALA A 303 14.38 -14.08 32.05
CA ALA A 303 15.05 -12.82 32.35
C ALA A 303 15.69 -12.27 31.05
N PRO A 304 15.54 -10.96 30.76
CA PRO A 304 15.89 -10.36 29.46
C PRO A 304 17.39 -10.43 29.09
N LEU A 305 18.27 -10.73 30.05
CA LEU A 305 19.72 -10.71 29.88
C LEU A 305 20.43 -12.04 30.20
N THR A 306 19.73 -13.07 30.66
CA THR A 306 20.33 -14.39 30.78
C THR A 306 20.28 -15.08 29.42
N THR A 307 21.26 -14.80 28.58
CA THR A 307 21.75 -15.80 27.63
C THR A 307 22.22 -16.99 28.47
N ALA A 308 21.29 -17.87 28.85
CA ALA A 308 21.64 -19.09 29.54
C ALA A 308 22.64 -19.82 28.64
N ALA A 309 23.85 -19.98 29.16
CA ALA A 309 25.03 -20.60 28.57
C ALA A 309 24.85 -22.10 28.25
N GLY A 310 23.63 -22.54 27.93
CA GLY A 310 23.24 -23.88 27.48
C GLY A 310 22.34 -23.89 26.23
N ASP A 311 21.99 -22.73 25.66
CA ASP A 311 21.54 -22.63 24.26
C ASP A 311 22.76 -22.47 23.32
N THR A 312 23.77 -23.32 23.52
CA THR A 312 24.84 -23.53 22.54
C THR A 312 24.23 -24.07 21.24
N MET A 313 23.96 -23.15 20.32
CA MET A 313 24.69 -23.05 19.05
C MET A 313 24.75 -24.25 18.09
N THR A 314 23.84 -25.23 18.14
CA THR A 314 23.81 -26.23 17.04
C THR A 314 23.02 -25.76 15.82
N ASN A 315 21.94 -24.98 15.98
CA ASN A 315 21.12 -24.56 14.83
C ASN A 315 21.08 -23.07 14.48
N SER A 316 21.76 -22.21 15.24
CA SER A 316 21.97 -20.81 14.88
C SER A 316 22.82 -20.64 13.61
N ARG A 317 23.63 -21.65 13.26
CA ARG A 317 24.46 -21.69 12.04
C ARG A 317 23.65 -21.86 10.75
N GLU A 318 22.48 -22.51 10.81
CA GLU A 318 21.62 -22.63 9.62
C GLU A 318 21.00 -21.30 9.23
N ALA A 319 20.83 -20.42 10.22
CA ALA A 319 20.26 -19.11 10.04
C ALA A 319 21.32 -18.05 9.64
N SER A 320 22.50 -17.96 10.25
CA SER A 320 23.45 -16.84 10.01
C SER A 320 23.74 -16.55 8.52
N ILE A 321 23.74 -15.27 8.13
CA ILE A 321 24.08 -14.84 6.77
C ILE A 321 25.54 -15.19 6.51
N SER A 322 25.84 -15.86 5.39
CA SER A 322 27.22 -16.13 5.00
C SER A 322 27.94 -14.82 4.66
N ARG A 323 29.25 -14.74 4.92
CA ARG A 323 30.07 -13.57 4.54
C ARG A 323 29.88 -13.17 3.07
N ARG A 324 29.78 -14.15 2.16
CA ARG A 324 29.51 -13.91 0.74
C ARG A 324 28.14 -13.25 0.52
N GLN A 325 27.10 -13.74 1.20
CA GLN A 325 25.75 -13.19 1.07
C GLN A 325 25.67 -11.77 1.64
N PHE A 326 26.36 -11.51 2.74
CA PHE A 326 26.46 -10.17 3.31
C PHE A 326 27.12 -9.20 2.33
N LEU A 327 28.28 -9.57 1.77
CA LEU A 327 28.98 -8.75 0.78
C LEU A 327 28.15 -8.51 -0.47
N VAL A 328 27.45 -9.54 -0.97
CA VAL A 328 26.55 -9.39 -2.13
C VAL A 328 25.38 -8.46 -1.83
N CYS A 329 24.75 -8.55 -0.65
CA CYS A 329 23.66 -7.63 -0.28
C CYS A 329 24.17 -6.19 -0.15
N LEU A 330 25.35 -6.02 0.44
CA LEU A 330 25.97 -4.71 0.59
C LEU A 330 26.32 -4.11 -0.77
N SER A 331 27.00 -4.87 -1.64
CA SER A 331 27.39 -4.38 -2.96
C SER A 331 26.19 -4.13 -3.86
N ALA A 332 25.21 -5.04 -3.89
CA ALA A 332 24.00 -4.89 -4.71
C ALA A 332 23.13 -3.74 -4.20
N GLY A 333 22.93 -3.64 -2.88
CA GLY A 333 22.14 -2.57 -2.28
C GLY A 333 22.79 -1.19 -2.40
N ALA A 334 24.12 -1.12 -2.43
CA ALA A 334 24.85 0.13 -2.64
C ALA A 334 24.92 0.54 -4.12
N ALA A 335 25.05 -0.42 -5.04
CA ALA A 335 25.16 -0.14 -6.46
C ALA A 335 23.81 0.15 -7.13
N LEU A 336 22.74 -0.51 -6.71
CA LEU A 336 21.44 -0.41 -7.40
C LEU A 336 20.84 1.01 -7.37
N PRO A 337 20.81 1.74 -6.23
CA PRO A 337 20.24 3.09 -6.19
C PRO A 337 20.91 4.12 -7.10
N PRO A 338 22.23 4.30 -7.12
CA PRO A 338 22.86 5.23 -8.05
C PRO A 338 22.68 4.81 -9.51
N LEU A 339 22.66 3.49 -9.81
CA LEU A 339 22.40 3.01 -11.17
C LEU A 339 20.99 3.37 -11.66
N LEU A 340 19.98 3.29 -10.79
CA LEU A 340 18.61 3.71 -11.11
C LEU A 340 18.50 5.24 -11.20
N ALA A 341 19.18 5.99 -10.32
CA ALA A 341 19.20 7.45 -10.36
C ALA A 341 19.82 8.01 -11.66
N VAL A 342 20.88 7.38 -12.20
CA VAL A 342 21.50 7.77 -13.48
C VAL A 342 20.51 7.64 -14.65
N ARG A 343 19.64 6.63 -14.63
CA ARG A 343 18.58 6.49 -15.64
C ARG A 343 17.60 7.67 -15.59
N ASN A 344 17.31 8.18 -14.40
CA ASN A 344 16.35 9.26 -14.19
C ASN A 344 16.94 10.64 -14.58
N HIS A 345 18.24 10.85 -14.40
CA HIS A 345 18.96 12.07 -14.82
C HIS A 345 19.01 12.28 -16.35
N GLY A 346 18.59 11.28 -17.16
CA GLY A 346 18.47 11.37 -18.62
C GLY A 346 17.27 12.17 -19.15
N GLY A 347 16.44 12.76 -18.28
CA GLY A 347 15.70 14.01 -18.57
C GLY A 347 14.64 14.03 -19.69
N LYS A 348 14.22 12.90 -20.27
CA LYS A 348 13.26 12.90 -21.40
C LYS A 348 11.96 12.11 -21.18
N GLY A 349 11.63 11.81 -19.92
CA GLY A 349 10.50 10.93 -19.60
C GLY A 349 9.24 11.57 -19.02
N GLN A 350 9.28 12.77 -18.43
CA GLN A 350 8.28 13.09 -17.40
C GLN A 350 7.50 14.39 -17.56
N GLY A 351 7.43 14.94 -18.77
CA GLY A 351 6.49 16.03 -19.07
C GLY A 351 5.05 15.72 -18.62
N THR A 352 4.68 14.45 -18.43
CA THR A 352 3.33 14.02 -18.05
C THR A 352 3.24 13.42 -16.64
N LEU A 353 4.32 13.38 -15.85
CA LEU A 353 4.28 12.79 -14.49
C LEU A 353 3.78 13.83 -13.47
N ILE A 354 2.47 13.93 -13.35
CA ILE A 354 1.81 14.81 -12.38
C ILE A 354 1.58 14.03 -11.09
N ARG A 355 2.00 14.60 -9.95
CA ARG A 355 1.75 14.03 -8.61
C ARG A 355 0.53 14.70 -7.96
N PRO A 356 -0.11 14.05 -6.97
CA PRO A 356 -1.17 14.69 -6.19
C PRO A 356 -0.68 15.98 -5.50
N PRO A 357 -1.59 16.91 -5.19
CA PRO A 357 -1.25 18.13 -4.46
C PRO A 357 -0.68 17.78 -3.08
N GLY A 358 0.33 18.54 -2.66
CA GLY A 358 1.06 18.29 -1.41
C GLY A 358 2.15 17.23 -1.51
N ALA A 359 2.37 16.61 -2.68
CA ALA A 359 3.53 15.75 -2.87
C ALA A 359 4.84 16.55 -2.77
N LEU A 360 5.81 15.97 -2.04
CA LEU A 360 7.18 16.50 -1.95
C LEU A 360 7.89 16.51 -3.32
N ILE A 361 9.07 17.13 -3.37
CA ILE A 361 10.00 17.02 -4.51
C ILE A 361 10.24 15.56 -4.86
N GLU A 362 10.35 15.21 -6.14
CA GLU A 362 10.32 13.83 -6.62
C GLU A 362 11.31 12.90 -5.88
N GLN A 363 12.54 13.35 -5.59
CA GLN A 363 13.51 12.54 -4.85
C GLN A 363 13.07 12.28 -3.40
N GLU A 364 12.63 13.32 -2.69
CA GLU A 364 12.16 13.22 -1.31
C GLU A 364 10.86 12.41 -1.21
N PHE A 365 9.96 12.61 -2.17
CA PHE A 365 8.73 11.84 -2.33
C PHE A 365 9.02 10.35 -2.48
N LEU A 366 9.92 9.97 -3.39
CA LEU A 366 10.30 8.57 -3.60
C LEU A 366 10.99 7.95 -2.39
N SER A 367 11.74 8.75 -1.62
CA SER A 367 12.40 8.32 -0.37
C SER A 367 11.43 8.15 0.82
N SER A 368 10.29 8.82 0.77
CA SER A 368 9.29 8.81 1.86
C SER A 368 8.07 7.94 1.56
N CYS A 369 7.76 7.67 0.28
CA CYS A 369 6.57 6.93 -0.13
C CYS A 369 6.72 5.40 0.08
N VAL A 370 5.84 4.84 0.91
CA VAL A 370 5.79 3.39 1.20
C VAL A 370 4.97 2.57 0.21
N ARG A 371 4.41 3.22 -0.84
CA ARG A 371 3.61 2.57 -1.90
C ARG A 371 2.45 1.72 -1.31
N CYS A 372 1.77 2.26 -0.29
CA CYS A 372 0.65 1.58 0.39
C CYS A 372 -0.60 1.49 -0.50
N GLY A 373 -0.82 2.49 -1.36
CA GLY A 373 -1.98 2.58 -2.25
C GLY A 373 -3.20 3.28 -1.65
N GLU A 374 -3.13 3.77 -0.41
CA GLU A 374 -4.28 4.42 0.26
C GLU A 374 -4.71 5.72 -0.46
N CYS A 375 -3.76 6.53 -0.93
CA CYS A 375 -4.05 7.74 -1.71
C CYS A 375 -4.74 7.44 -3.05
N ILE A 376 -4.45 6.28 -3.65
CA ILE A 376 -5.06 5.81 -4.90
C ILE A 376 -6.47 5.27 -4.63
N GLN A 377 -6.67 4.64 -3.47
CA GLN A 377 -7.97 4.13 -3.04
C GLN A 377 -8.96 5.26 -2.77
N VAL A 378 -8.54 6.31 -2.04
CA VAL A 378 -9.42 7.41 -1.62
C VAL A 378 -9.75 8.39 -2.76
N CYS A 379 -9.10 8.26 -3.92
CA CYS A 379 -9.33 9.15 -5.06
C CYS A 379 -10.76 8.99 -5.61
N ILE A 380 -11.57 10.04 -5.46
CA ILE A 380 -13.00 10.04 -5.82
C ILE A 380 -13.22 9.97 -7.33
N THR A 381 -12.37 10.63 -8.12
CA THR A 381 -12.50 10.70 -9.59
C THR A 381 -11.81 9.54 -10.30
N ASN A 382 -11.15 8.63 -9.55
CA ASN A 382 -10.26 7.59 -10.09
C ASN A 382 -9.11 8.15 -10.97
N GLY A 383 -8.77 9.44 -10.84
CA GLY A 383 -7.69 10.07 -11.58
C GLY A 383 -6.29 9.65 -11.12
N LEU A 384 -6.12 9.32 -9.84
CA LEU A 384 -4.84 8.80 -9.33
C LEU A 384 -4.68 7.33 -9.70
N GLN A 385 -3.60 7.04 -10.42
CA GLN A 385 -3.24 5.73 -10.93
C GLN A 385 -1.88 5.30 -10.39
N PRO A 386 -1.63 3.99 -10.22
CA PRO A 386 -0.32 3.50 -9.81
C PRO A 386 0.65 3.55 -11.01
N ALA A 387 1.77 4.24 -10.85
CA ALA A 387 2.81 4.29 -11.89
C ALA A 387 3.47 2.93 -12.08
N PHE A 388 3.79 2.55 -13.31
CA PHE A 388 4.55 1.34 -13.62
C PHE A 388 6.00 1.65 -13.99
N PHE A 389 6.20 2.43 -15.06
CA PHE A 389 7.52 2.87 -15.53
C PHE A 389 7.62 4.37 -15.75
N GLN A 390 6.50 5.09 -15.62
CA GLN A 390 6.41 6.54 -15.81
C GLN A 390 7.36 7.28 -14.84
N ALA A 391 7.42 6.81 -13.59
CA ALA A 391 8.28 7.33 -12.53
C ALA A 391 9.59 6.53 -12.34
N GLY A 392 10.03 5.79 -13.37
CA GLY A 392 11.14 4.83 -13.23
C GLY A 392 10.75 3.56 -12.47
N LEU A 393 11.72 2.66 -12.27
CA LEU A 393 11.50 1.40 -11.54
C LEU A 393 11.34 1.66 -10.03
N GLU A 394 12.08 2.65 -9.54
CA GLU A 394 12.02 3.20 -8.20
C GLU A 394 10.65 3.80 -7.87
N GLY A 395 9.95 4.36 -8.86
CA GLY A 395 8.62 4.93 -8.72
C GLY A 395 7.47 3.97 -8.98
N ALA A 396 7.70 2.68 -9.24
CA ALA A 396 6.59 1.75 -9.49
C ALA A 396 5.63 1.67 -8.27
N PHE A 397 4.33 1.58 -8.53
CA PHE A 397 3.22 1.67 -7.56
C PHE A 397 3.07 3.00 -6.81
N THR A 398 3.78 4.06 -7.20
CA THR A 398 3.53 5.41 -6.65
C THR A 398 2.37 6.10 -7.38
N PRO A 399 1.60 6.99 -6.74
CA PRO A 399 0.46 7.66 -7.36
C PRO A 399 0.89 8.69 -8.41
N TYR A 400 0.28 8.67 -9.59
CA TYR A 400 0.36 9.77 -10.57
C TYR A 400 -1.05 10.08 -11.10
N LEU A 401 -1.28 11.31 -11.55
CA LEU A 401 -2.56 11.72 -12.12
C LEU A 401 -2.64 11.35 -13.60
N LEU A 402 -3.59 10.51 -13.96
CA LEU A 402 -3.97 10.23 -15.34
C LEU A 402 -5.25 11.02 -15.67
N ALA A 403 -5.06 12.28 -16.10
CA ALA A 403 -6.13 13.25 -16.31
C ALA A 403 -7.23 12.79 -17.28
N ARG A 404 -6.92 11.89 -18.22
CA ARG A 404 -7.95 11.32 -19.11
C ARG A 404 -8.94 10.38 -18.40
N SER A 405 -8.50 9.69 -17.34
CA SER A 405 -9.36 8.80 -16.55
C SER A 405 -10.14 9.54 -15.48
N GLY A 406 -9.53 10.55 -14.87
CA GLY A 406 -10.12 11.38 -13.83
C GLY A 406 -9.21 12.55 -13.47
N TYR A 407 -9.76 13.56 -12.81
CA TYR A 407 -9.07 14.82 -12.50
C TYR A 407 -8.88 15.02 -11.00
N CYS A 408 -8.00 15.92 -10.61
CA CYS A 408 -7.91 16.36 -9.22
C CYS A 408 -9.10 17.26 -8.90
N GLU A 409 -10.07 16.76 -8.12
CA GLU A 409 -11.22 17.55 -7.68
C GLU A 409 -10.78 18.76 -6.87
N PHE A 410 -11.34 19.94 -7.11
CA PHE A 410 -10.87 21.21 -6.55
C PHE A 410 -11.04 21.28 -5.02
N ASN A 411 -12.15 20.76 -4.50
CA ASN A 411 -12.50 20.79 -3.07
C ASN A 411 -12.17 19.51 -2.29
N CYS A 412 -11.22 18.69 -2.76
CA CYS A 412 -10.87 17.41 -2.12
C CYS A 412 -9.44 17.34 -1.52
N THR A 413 -9.25 17.17 -0.22
CA THR A 413 -7.92 17.11 0.45
C THR A 413 -7.51 15.69 0.92
N LEU A 414 -8.32 14.68 0.61
CA LEU A 414 -8.23 13.31 1.16
C LEU A 414 -6.86 12.61 1.00
N CYS A 415 -6.16 12.83 -0.13
CA CYS A 415 -4.90 12.12 -0.41
C CYS A 415 -3.76 12.43 0.58
N GLY A 416 -3.70 13.67 1.10
CA GLY A 416 -2.76 14.06 2.15
C GLY A 416 -3.16 13.52 3.53
N GLN A 417 -4.46 13.39 3.80
CA GLN A 417 -4.98 12.88 5.07
C GLN A 417 -4.66 11.39 5.28
N VAL A 418 -4.74 10.58 4.21
CA VAL A 418 -4.43 9.14 4.31
C VAL A 418 -2.94 8.85 4.38
N CYS A 419 -2.07 9.77 3.94
CA CYS A 419 -0.65 9.46 3.78
C CYS A 419 0.00 9.09 5.13
N PRO A 420 0.53 7.87 5.29
CA PRO A 420 1.07 7.43 6.58
C PRO A 420 2.40 8.13 6.91
N THR A 421 3.24 8.37 5.91
CA THR A 421 4.60 8.90 6.08
C THR A 421 4.72 10.41 5.91
N GLY A 422 3.68 11.09 5.43
CA GLY A 422 3.78 12.51 5.05
C GLY A 422 4.51 12.74 3.72
N ALA A 423 4.66 11.72 2.87
CA ALA A 423 5.15 11.92 1.49
C ALA A 423 4.21 12.80 0.65
N ILE A 424 2.95 12.88 1.07
CA ILE A 424 1.96 13.84 0.59
C ILE A 424 1.55 14.61 1.84
N GLU A 425 1.84 15.89 1.87
CA GLU A 425 1.51 16.77 2.98
C GLU A 425 -0.01 16.98 3.05
N PRO A 426 -0.60 16.98 4.26
CA PRO A 426 -2.00 17.38 4.42
C PRO A 426 -2.12 18.87 4.10
N LEU A 427 -3.00 19.21 3.17
CA LEU A 427 -3.28 20.58 2.77
C LEU A 427 -4.66 20.99 3.27
N GLU A 428 -4.78 22.24 3.69
CA GLU A 428 -6.09 22.89 3.87
C GLU A 428 -6.68 23.27 2.50
N LEU A 429 -7.98 23.55 2.45
CA LEU A 429 -8.68 23.86 1.19
C LEU A 429 -8.09 25.09 0.49
N ASP A 430 -7.81 26.16 1.24
CA ASP A 430 -7.27 27.40 0.68
C ASP A 430 -5.87 27.20 0.07
N GLN A 431 -5.03 26.42 0.75
CA GLN A 431 -3.71 26.04 0.25
C GLN A 431 -3.82 25.17 -0.99
N LYS A 432 -4.80 24.26 -1.02
CA LYS A 432 -5.01 23.37 -2.15
C LYS A 432 -5.53 24.11 -3.39
N HIS A 433 -6.37 25.11 -3.22
CA HIS A 433 -6.91 25.91 -4.33
C HIS A 433 -5.82 26.70 -5.08
N THR A 434 -4.73 27.03 -4.40
CA THR A 434 -3.61 27.80 -4.95
C THR A 434 -2.46 26.91 -5.43
N ARG A 435 -2.37 25.66 -4.96
CA ARG A 435 -1.27 24.74 -5.29
C ARG A 435 -1.32 24.28 -6.75
N LYS A 436 -0.28 24.61 -7.52
CA LYS A 436 -0.10 24.15 -8.90
C LYS A 436 0.56 22.77 -8.92
N ILE A 437 -0.13 21.78 -9.49
CA ILE A 437 0.40 20.43 -9.72
C ILE A 437 0.84 20.20 -11.17
N GLY A 438 0.56 21.17 -12.06
CA GLY A 438 0.91 21.10 -13.47
C GLY A 438 0.29 22.25 -14.26
N HIS A 439 0.36 22.16 -15.59
CA HIS A 439 -0.15 23.18 -16.50
C HIS A 439 -0.82 22.57 -17.72
N ALA A 440 -1.89 23.22 -18.21
CA ALA A 440 -2.66 22.74 -19.35
C ALA A 440 -2.15 23.32 -20.67
N TRP A 441 -2.17 22.51 -21.73
CA TRP A 441 -1.71 22.87 -23.07
C TRP A 441 -2.71 22.42 -24.13
N PHE A 442 -2.84 23.19 -25.21
CA PHE A 442 -3.70 22.85 -26.34
C PHE A 442 -2.91 22.29 -27.52
N ASP A 443 -3.32 21.14 -28.03
CA ASP A 443 -2.96 20.67 -29.36
C ASP A 443 -3.91 21.28 -30.39
N LYS A 444 -3.45 22.35 -31.04
CA LYS A 444 -4.20 23.11 -32.03
C LYS A 444 -4.58 22.27 -33.27
N ASN A 445 -3.91 21.14 -33.52
CA ASN A 445 -4.19 20.30 -34.69
C ASN A 445 -5.43 19.43 -34.52
N ILE A 446 -5.88 19.21 -33.29
CA ILE A 446 -7.06 18.37 -32.98
C ILE A 446 -8.17 19.14 -32.28
N CYS A 447 -7.85 20.25 -31.62
CA CYS A 447 -8.84 21.09 -30.95
C CYS A 447 -9.91 21.59 -31.92
N LEU A 448 -11.19 21.34 -31.62
CA LEU A 448 -12.31 21.61 -32.53
C LEU A 448 -12.37 23.07 -33.04
N PRO A 449 -12.17 24.11 -32.20
CA PRO A 449 -12.11 25.48 -32.67
C PRO A 449 -10.87 25.81 -33.50
N PHE A 450 -9.74 25.14 -33.31
CA PHE A 450 -8.52 25.41 -34.09
C PHE A 450 -8.46 24.61 -35.39
N ALA A 451 -8.83 23.33 -35.35
CA ALA A 451 -8.62 22.38 -36.44
C ALA A 451 -9.84 22.24 -37.37
N LYS A 452 -11.05 22.41 -36.84
CA LYS A 452 -12.31 22.16 -37.58
C LYS A 452 -13.21 23.38 -37.68
N ASN A 453 -12.83 24.51 -37.09
CA ASN A 453 -13.66 25.72 -36.98
C ASN A 453 -15.03 25.47 -36.34
N ILE A 454 -15.13 24.48 -35.44
CA ILE A 454 -16.36 24.13 -34.72
C ILE A 454 -16.30 24.82 -33.33
N PRO A 455 -17.32 25.60 -32.95
CA PRO A 455 -17.35 26.25 -31.64
C PRO A 455 -17.45 25.22 -30.50
N CYS A 456 -16.58 25.33 -29.50
CA CYS A 456 -16.55 24.44 -28.33
C CYS A 456 -16.06 25.22 -27.11
N ILE A 457 -16.86 25.23 -26.04
CA ILE A 457 -16.58 25.97 -24.79
C ILE A 457 -16.37 25.08 -23.56
N VAL A 458 -16.37 23.76 -23.75
CA VAL A 458 -16.41 22.75 -22.67
C VAL A 458 -15.31 22.93 -21.62
N CYS A 459 -14.12 23.36 -22.04
CA CYS A 459 -12.98 23.53 -21.14
C CYS A 459 -13.09 24.74 -20.20
N GLU A 460 -13.66 25.86 -20.64
CA GLU A 460 -13.95 27.03 -19.78
C GLU A 460 -15.07 26.71 -18.79
N GLU A 461 -16.16 26.10 -19.27
CA GLU A 461 -17.32 25.75 -18.45
C GLU A 461 -16.94 24.88 -17.25
N HIS A 462 -16.15 23.83 -17.50
CA HIS A 462 -15.70 22.92 -16.46
C HIS A 462 -14.50 23.42 -15.65
N CYS A 463 -13.87 24.55 -15.99
CA CYS A 463 -12.74 25.03 -15.21
C CYS A 463 -13.20 25.43 -13.78
N PRO A 464 -12.65 24.82 -12.71
CA PRO A 464 -13.18 24.97 -11.36
C PRO A 464 -12.68 26.24 -10.66
N THR A 465 -11.63 26.88 -11.19
CA THR A 465 -11.07 28.12 -10.64
C THR A 465 -12.09 29.26 -10.76
N PRO A 466 -12.25 30.12 -9.73
CA PRO A 466 -13.23 31.21 -9.75
C PRO A 466 -13.17 32.10 -11.00
N ASP A 467 -11.96 32.53 -11.38
CA ASP A 467 -11.72 33.45 -12.52
C ASP A 467 -11.49 32.74 -13.86
N LYS A 468 -11.70 31.42 -13.92
CA LYS A 468 -11.50 30.54 -15.09
C LYS A 468 -10.08 30.66 -15.70
N ALA A 469 -9.28 29.61 -15.53
CA ALA A 469 -7.95 29.53 -16.13
C ALA A 469 -7.96 29.40 -17.67
N ILE A 470 -9.10 29.19 -18.30
CA ILE A 470 -9.23 29.05 -19.76
C ILE A 470 -10.17 30.13 -20.26
N LYS A 471 -9.69 30.95 -21.21
CA LYS A 471 -10.42 32.08 -21.79
C LYS A 471 -10.43 31.98 -23.31
N PHE A 472 -11.23 32.82 -23.98
CA PHE A 472 -11.39 32.79 -25.43
C PHE A 472 -10.95 34.07 -26.11
N ASN A 473 -10.27 33.92 -27.25
CA ASN A 473 -10.06 34.98 -28.22
C ASN A 473 -11.11 34.88 -29.33
N LEU A 474 -11.69 36.01 -29.72
CA LEU A 474 -12.62 36.09 -30.85
C LEU A 474 -11.83 36.26 -32.14
N VAL A 475 -12.00 35.31 -33.06
CA VAL A 475 -11.31 35.31 -34.35
C VAL A 475 -12.34 35.09 -35.46
N GLU A 476 -12.28 35.90 -36.51
CA GLU A 476 -13.11 35.69 -37.70
C GLU A 476 -12.46 34.64 -38.60
N VAL A 477 -13.18 33.56 -38.88
CA VAL A 477 -12.68 32.46 -39.71
C VAL A 477 -13.68 32.18 -40.82
N ILE A 478 -13.16 31.88 -42.01
CA ILE A 478 -13.97 31.47 -43.17
C ILE A 478 -14.11 29.94 -43.09
N THR A 479 -15.33 29.44 -43.00
CA THR A 479 -15.58 27.98 -42.99
C THR A 479 -15.25 27.36 -44.35
N GLY A 480 -15.13 26.04 -44.41
CA GLY A 480 -14.98 25.31 -45.69
C GLY A 480 -16.15 25.52 -46.67
N GLN A 481 -17.25 26.12 -46.23
CA GLN A 481 -18.42 26.49 -47.03
C GLN A 481 -18.43 27.98 -47.46
N GLY A 482 -17.38 28.74 -47.13
CA GLY A 482 -17.23 30.15 -47.52
C GLY A 482 -17.94 31.16 -46.62
N GLU A 483 -18.55 30.71 -45.51
CA GLU A 483 -19.26 31.58 -44.56
C GLU A 483 -18.29 32.17 -43.54
N ARG A 484 -18.45 33.47 -43.22
CA ARG A 484 -17.67 34.15 -42.18
C ARG A 484 -18.33 33.91 -40.84
N ILE A 485 -17.66 33.17 -39.96
CA ILE A 485 -18.11 32.95 -38.59
C ILE A 485 -17.14 33.58 -37.60
N THR A 486 -17.68 34.20 -36.55
CA THR A 486 -16.88 34.61 -35.38
C THR A 486 -16.71 33.41 -34.48
N LEU A 487 -15.47 32.96 -34.32
CA LEU A 487 -15.13 31.75 -33.59
C LEU A 487 -14.38 32.10 -32.30
N LYS A 488 -14.75 31.42 -31.21
CA LYS A 488 -14.07 31.48 -29.91
C LYS A 488 -12.93 30.47 -29.88
N GLN A 489 -11.68 30.94 -29.95
CA GLN A 489 -10.49 30.10 -29.83
C GLN A 489 -9.94 30.12 -28.40
N PRO A 490 -9.83 28.98 -27.70
CA PRO A 490 -9.41 28.95 -26.30
C PRO A 490 -7.90 29.16 -26.13
N TYR A 491 -7.52 29.79 -25.03
CA TYR A 491 -6.15 29.88 -24.52
C TYR A 491 -6.13 29.71 -23.00
N VAL A 492 -4.98 29.32 -22.46
CA VAL A 492 -4.78 29.12 -21.01
C VAL A 492 -4.14 30.38 -20.42
N VAL A 493 -4.61 30.77 -19.24
CA VAL A 493 -4.01 31.83 -18.42
C VAL A 493 -3.10 31.16 -17.39
N ASP A 494 -1.79 31.32 -17.57
CA ASP A 494 -0.75 30.57 -16.85
C ASP A 494 -0.80 30.77 -15.32
N GLU A 495 -1.17 31.96 -14.87
CA GLU A 495 -1.25 32.30 -13.44
C GLU A 495 -2.38 31.57 -12.72
N LEU A 496 -3.52 31.39 -13.38
CA LEU A 496 -4.74 30.80 -12.81
C LEU A 496 -4.77 29.27 -12.95
N CYS A 497 -4.01 28.70 -13.88
CA CYS A 497 -4.01 27.26 -14.11
C CYS A 497 -3.29 26.52 -12.97
N ILE A 498 -4.02 25.62 -12.29
CA ILE A 498 -3.47 24.76 -11.23
C ILE A 498 -3.10 23.35 -11.71
N GLY A 499 -3.40 23.01 -12.96
CA GLY A 499 -3.09 21.68 -13.53
C GLY A 499 -3.98 20.53 -13.04
N CYS A 500 -5.23 20.80 -12.65
CA CYS A 500 -6.12 19.77 -12.08
C CYS A 500 -6.53 18.66 -13.06
N GLY A 501 -6.44 18.88 -14.38
CA GLY A 501 -6.74 17.86 -15.40
C GLY A 501 -8.21 17.76 -15.86
N ILE A 502 -9.15 18.50 -15.25
CA ILE A 502 -10.59 18.38 -15.58
C ILE A 502 -10.92 18.71 -17.03
N CYS A 503 -10.20 19.66 -17.62
CA CYS A 503 -10.35 20.04 -19.02
C CYS A 503 -9.97 18.90 -19.98
N GLU A 504 -8.98 18.09 -19.62
CA GLU A 504 -8.56 16.89 -20.38
C GLU A 504 -9.59 15.76 -20.23
N THR A 505 -10.09 15.54 -19.02
CA THR A 505 -11.13 14.53 -18.75
C THR A 505 -12.41 14.82 -19.54
N LYS A 506 -12.87 16.08 -19.52
CA LYS A 506 -14.15 16.49 -20.13
C LYS A 506 -14.06 16.81 -21.62
N CYS A 507 -12.87 16.75 -22.22
CA CYS A 507 -12.70 17.02 -23.64
C CYS A 507 -13.58 16.07 -24.50
N PRO A 508 -14.47 16.60 -25.36
CA PRO A 508 -15.47 15.79 -26.08
C PRO A 508 -14.89 14.94 -27.22
N LEU A 509 -13.61 15.11 -27.55
CA LEU A 509 -12.98 14.32 -28.60
C LEU A 509 -12.88 12.85 -28.21
N PRO A 510 -13.24 11.92 -29.11
CA PRO A 510 -13.01 10.49 -28.90
C PRO A 510 -11.51 10.19 -28.98
N GLY A 511 -10.97 9.44 -28.02
CA GLY A 511 -9.55 9.10 -27.97
C GLY A 511 -8.70 10.16 -27.26
N ARG A 512 -7.72 10.76 -27.96
CA ARG A 512 -6.80 11.76 -27.38
C ARG A 512 -7.50 13.11 -27.21
N ALA A 513 -7.40 13.69 -26.02
CA ALA A 513 -7.93 15.02 -25.75
C ALA A 513 -7.12 16.11 -26.48
N ALA A 514 -7.80 17.17 -26.90
CA ALA A 514 -7.17 18.35 -27.51
C ALA A 514 -6.48 19.26 -26.49
N ILE A 515 -6.86 19.16 -25.23
CA ILE A 515 -6.19 19.82 -24.11
C ILE A 515 -5.61 18.72 -23.23
N PHE A 516 -4.35 18.86 -22.85
CA PHE A 516 -3.65 17.91 -22.00
C PHE A 516 -2.86 18.63 -20.93
N VAL A 517 -2.65 17.98 -19.78
CA VAL A 517 -1.89 18.56 -18.67
C VAL A 517 -0.51 17.93 -18.57
N THR A 518 0.48 18.75 -18.28
CA THR A 518 1.87 18.37 -18.05
C THR A 518 2.32 18.81 -16.66
N ASN A 519 3.42 18.25 -16.16
CA ASN A 519 4.02 18.64 -14.88
C ASN A 519 4.76 20.00 -14.94
N THR A 520 4.84 20.62 -16.11
CA THR A 520 5.37 21.99 -16.27
C THR A 520 4.56 22.97 -15.44
N GLY A 521 5.19 23.96 -14.82
CA GLY A 521 4.55 24.99 -14.00
C GLY A 521 4.12 24.51 -12.61
N GLU A 522 4.50 23.31 -12.19
CA GLU A 522 4.17 22.78 -10.87
C GLU A 522 4.98 23.45 -9.75
N ASP A 523 4.38 23.58 -8.56
CA ASP A 523 5.01 24.24 -7.41
C ASP A 523 6.09 23.39 -6.73
N ARG A 524 6.04 22.06 -6.90
CA ARG A 524 6.94 21.14 -6.20
C ARG A 524 8.38 21.28 -6.67
N ASP A 525 8.61 21.51 -7.97
CA ASP A 525 9.93 21.47 -8.58
C ASP A 525 10.26 22.86 -9.17
N PRO A 526 11.22 23.59 -8.57
CA PRO A 526 11.63 24.90 -9.06
C PRO A 526 12.09 24.88 -10.53
N GLU A 527 12.64 23.76 -11.02
CA GLU A 527 13.14 23.64 -12.39
C GLU A 527 12.02 23.62 -13.43
N ASN A 528 10.80 23.23 -13.03
CA ASN A 528 9.66 23.11 -13.93
C ASN A 528 8.84 24.41 -14.04
N ARG A 529 9.21 25.49 -13.34
CA ARG A 529 8.45 26.75 -13.36
C ARG A 529 8.37 27.37 -14.76
N LEU A 530 7.22 27.99 -15.06
CA LEU A 530 7.01 28.66 -16.34
C LEU A 530 7.84 29.95 -16.43
N PRO A 531 8.47 30.24 -17.59
CA PRO A 531 9.19 31.48 -17.80
C PRO A 531 8.22 32.67 -17.81
N GLY A 532 8.49 33.69 -17.00
CA GLY A 532 7.68 34.90 -16.91
C GLY A 532 6.63 34.91 -15.79
N ALA A 533 6.49 33.81 -15.02
CA ALA A 533 5.84 33.88 -13.72
C ALA A 533 6.75 34.68 -12.79
N GLU A 534 6.44 35.96 -12.55
CA GLU A 534 7.21 36.81 -11.65
C GLU A 534 7.37 36.12 -10.30
N THR A 535 8.57 36.25 -9.76
CA THR A 535 8.97 35.84 -8.42
C THR A 535 8.07 36.47 -7.36
N ALA A 536 6.91 35.88 -7.12
CA ALA A 536 6.28 35.95 -5.81
C ALA A 536 7.10 35.05 -4.89
N THR A 537 8.23 35.58 -4.41
CA THR A 537 8.91 34.99 -3.26
C THR A 537 7.88 34.91 -2.14
N ILE A 538 7.55 33.69 -1.75
CA ILE A 538 6.90 33.43 -0.47
C ILE A 538 8.01 33.58 0.59
N ASP A 539 8.48 34.81 0.77
CA ASP A 539 9.30 35.21 1.90
C ASP A 539 8.34 35.34 3.09
N GLY A 540 8.17 34.26 3.85
CA GLY A 540 7.26 34.31 4.99
C GLY A 540 6.94 33.01 5.71
N TYR A 541 7.91 32.11 5.90
CA TYR A 541 7.81 31.09 6.97
C TYR A 541 9.18 30.88 7.62
N SER A 542 9.44 31.73 8.62
CA SER A 542 10.40 31.48 9.71
C SER A 542 9.69 30.80 10.87
#